data_AF-A0A7C6HZX3-F1
#
_entry.id   AF-A0A7C6HZX3-F1
#
_cell.length_a   1.000
_cell.length_b   1.000
_cell.length_c   1.000
_cell.angle_alpha   90.00
_cell.angle_beta   90.00
_cell.angle_gamma   90.00
#
_symmetry.space_group_name_H-M   'P 1'
#
loop_
_entity.id
_entity.type
_entity.pdbx_description
1 polymer ?
#
loop_
_entity_poly.entity_id
_entity_poly.type
_entity_poly.pdbx_seq_one_letter_code
_entity_poly.pdbx_strand_id
1 'polypeptide(L)'
;MRGKNTLFPTPSEPTADLIEDPEMLSGNAPHYFTMPLSSPHFTTKIISFKEATDHHSNIAHEQTELPYKKPQYYRGNMLIANDNGEEITHLIVKLSPLGFAQSAYAGFDFSTDFGGIKVHSPGFEFDGDDTEWQEAYPVYSLMYAPDEVTALNFYKKYELSKHKYLPEKDNTFTMNTWGDRNRDSRVNEEFILNELDAASRLGVTHYQIDDGWQQGLSQNSSSRAGILWDDWSSDDWKVNRNRFPNGMEPIAEKAQSLGIQLGLWFNPSKKDDYAAWERDKSILLELHKKHGVSWIKIDGLDIGNKRSESNVRQLLLGAIDESGQKLQFNMDVTAGKRGGYFF
;
A
#
# COMPACT_ATOMS: atom_id res chain seq x y z
N MET A 1 13.07 -2.43 14.12
CA MET A 1 14.34 -1.95 14.72
C MET A 1 14.15 -0.46 15.03
N ARG A 2 14.75 0.07 16.10
CA ARG A 2 14.70 1.50 16.48
C ARG A 2 16.09 2.11 16.29
N GLY A 3 16.23 3.29 15.69
CA GLY A 3 17.53 3.90 15.37
C GLY A 3 17.53 5.43 15.53
N LYS A 4 18.72 6.04 15.56
CA LYS A 4 18.89 7.51 15.51
C LYS A 4 18.73 7.99 14.07
N ASN A 5 17.90 9.01 13.86
CA ASN A 5 17.54 9.52 12.54
C ASN A 5 18.74 10.18 11.85
N THR A 6 19.67 10.75 12.63
CA THR A 6 20.92 11.39 12.16
C THR A 6 21.87 10.46 11.38
N LEU A 7 21.70 9.14 11.47
CA LEU A 7 22.55 8.16 10.78
C LEU A 7 22.14 7.92 9.31
N PHE A 8 20.97 8.40 8.91
CA PHE A 8 20.41 8.22 7.55
C PHE A 8 19.97 9.58 7.00
N PRO A 9 20.91 10.44 6.56
CA PRO A 9 20.54 11.72 5.96
C PRO A 9 19.75 11.51 4.66
N THR A 10 18.76 12.36 4.41
CA THR A 10 18.03 12.38 3.13
C THR A 10 19.01 12.74 2.01
N PRO A 11 19.16 11.91 0.96
CA PRO A 11 20.07 12.23 -0.13
C PRO A 11 19.61 13.47 -0.90
N SER A 12 20.57 14.27 -1.37
CA SER A 12 20.31 15.35 -2.34
C SER A 12 20.05 14.76 -3.74
N GLU A 13 19.18 15.38 -4.55
CA GLU A 13 19.00 14.95 -5.94
C GLU A 13 20.34 14.96 -6.70
N PRO A 14 20.67 13.89 -7.47
CA PRO A 14 21.94 13.82 -8.17
C PRO A 14 22.04 14.90 -9.24
N THR A 15 23.18 15.60 -9.30
CA THR A 15 23.48 16.58 -10.33
C THR A 15 23.88 15.88 -11.64
N ALA A 16 23.51 16.48 -12.78
CA ALA A 16 23.57 15.87 -14.11
C ALA A 16 25.00 15.65 -14.70
N ASP A 17 26.07 15.84 -13.93
CA ASP A 17 27.45 15.89 -14.43
C ASP A 17 28.24 14.58 -14.24
N LEU A 18 27.61 13.50 -13.77
CA LEU A 18 28.29 12.25 -13.45
C LEU A 18 27.68 11.05 -14.21
N ILE A 19 28.55 10.15 -14.68
CA ILE A 19 28.16 8.90 -15.37
C ILE A 19 27.52 7.91 -14.37
N GLU A 20 27.93 7.97 -13.11
CA GLU A 20 27.41 7.16 -11.99
C GLU A 20 27.31 8.00 -10.71
N ASP A 21 26.37 7.66 -9.84
CA ASP A 21 26.17 8.35 -8.55
C ASP A 21 27.38 8.16 -7.61
N PRO A 22 28.06 9.24 -7.17
CA PRO A 22 29.24 9.15 -6.29
C PRO A 22 28.96 8.46 -4.96
N GLU A 23 27.73 8.56 -4.43
CA GLU A 23 27.34 7.88 -3.20
C GLU A 23 27.39 6.35 -3.39
N MET A 24 27.00 5.87 -4.57
CA MET A 24 27.10 4.46 -4.97
C MET A 24 28.55 3.98 -5.19
N LEU A 25 29.53 4.88 -5.29
CA LEU A 25 30.95 4.54 -5.48
C LEU A 25 31.75 4.53 -4.17
N SER A 26 31.26 5.21 -3.14
CA SER A 26 31.99 5.40 -1.86
C SER A 26 32.00 4.16 -0.96
N GLY A 27 30.99 3.30 -1.08
CA GLY A 27 30.81 2.10 -0.24
C GLY A 27 30.34 2.38 1.19
N ASN A 28 30.00 3.63 1.52
CA ASN A 28 29.66 4.07 2.88
C ASN A 28 28.16 4.30 3.12
N ALA A 29 27.30 3.84 2.21
CA ALA A 29 25.86 4.03 2.38
C ALA A 29 25.37 3.36 3.67
N PRO A 30 24.58 4.08 4.49
CA PRO A 30 24.07 3.53 5.73
C PRO A 30 23.11 2.37 5.44
N HIS A 31 23.19 1.32 6.26
CA HIS A 31 22.35 0.14 6.19
C HIS A 31 21.83 -0.20 7.58
N TYR A 32 20.65 -0.79 7.65
CA TYR A 32 20.00 -1.12 8.92
C TYR A 32 19.89 -2.64 9.15
N PHE A 33 20.30 -3.44 8.18
CA PHE A 33 20.44 -4.89 8.30
C PHE A 33 21.65 -5.37 7.49
N THR A 34 22.33 -6.39 8.01
CA THR A 34 23.46 -7.04 7.35
C THR A 34 23.37 -8.55 7.55
N MET A 35 23.62 -9.30 6.48
CA MET A 35 23.77 -10.75 6.49
C MET A 35 25.18 -11.08 6.01
N PRO A 36 26.12 -11.36 6.92
CA PRO A 36 27.46 -11.76 6.54
C PRO A 36 27.44 -13.15 5.91
N LEU A 37 28.20 -13.32 4.82
CA LEU A 37 28.37 -14.61 4.15
C LEU A 37 29.79 -15.12 4.39
N SER A 38 29.94 -16.43 4.62
CA SER A 38 31.23 -17.06 4.90
C SER A 38 32.13 -17.20 3.66
N SER A 39 31.54 -17.10 2.47
CA SER A 39 32.20 -17.21 1.18
C SER A 39 31.87 -15.98 0.32
N PRO A 40 32.84 -15.42 -0.43
CA PRO A 40 32.57 -14.38 -1.41
C PRO A 40 31.98 -14.94 -2.73
N HIS A 41 31.92 -16.26 -2.88
CA HIS A 41 31.51 -16.94 -4.11
C HIS A 41 30.02 -17.26 -4.09
N PHE A 42 29.19 -16.23 -4.17
CA PHE A 42 27.75 -16.35 -4.32
C PHE A 42 27.28 -15.67 -5.60
N THR A 43 26.13 -16.11 -6.11
CA THR A 43 25.40 -15.43 -7.19
C THR A 43 24.16 -14.79 -6.58
N THR A 44 23.97 -13.49 -6.79
CA THR A 44 22.78 -12.80 -6.31
C THR A 44 21.78 -12.58 -7.42
N LYS A 45 20.51 -12.75 -7.07
CA LYS A 45 19.37 -12.46 -7.93
C LYS A 45 18.50 -11.43 -7.22
N ILE A 46 18.41 -10.25 -7.79
CA ILE A 46 17.62 -9.14 -7.29
C ILE A 46 16.31 -9.09 -8.06
N ILE A 47 15.20 -9.09 -7.32
CA ILE A 47 13.85 -8.99 -7.88
C ILE A 47 13.26 -7.63 -7.53
N SER A 48 12.92 -6.89 -8.57
CA SER A 48 12.21 -5.61 -8.48
C SER A 48 10.80 -5.75 -9.07
N PHE A 49 9.86 -4.98 -8.52
CA PHE A 49 8.46 -5.03 -8.91
C PHE A 49 8.02 -3.69 -9.51
N LYS A 50 6.98 -3.75 -10.35
CA LYS A 50 6.28 -2.57 -10.87
C LYS A 50 4.80 -2.63 -10.53
N GLU A 51 4.29 -1.49 -10.11
CA GLU A 51 2.87 -1.23 -9.87
C GLU A 51 2.23 -0.52 -11.08
N ALA A 52 0.99 -0.05 -10.96
CA ALA A 52 0.21 0.56 -12.04
C ALA A 52 0.06 -0.40 -13.24
N THR A 53 -0.73 -1.46 -13.02
CA THR A 53 -0.91 -2.58 -13.97
C THR A 53 -1.71 -2.19 -15.22
N ASP A 54 -2.38 -1.04 -15.20
CA ASP A 54 -2.93 -0.35 -16.36
C ASP A 54 -1.85 0.10 -17.35
N HIS A 55 -0.64 0.38 -16.84
CA HIS A 55 0.52 0.80 -17.64
C HIS A 55 1.60 -0.29 -17.78
N HIS A 56 1.63 -1.28 -16.89
CA HIS A 56 2.68 -2.29 -16.85
C HIS A 56 2.13 -3.72 -16.87
N SER A 57 2.43 -4.45 -17.94
CA SER A 57 2.12 -5.89 -18.04
C SER A 57 3.21 -6.78 -17.43
N ASN A 58 4.46 -6.32 -17.43
CA ASN A 58 5.60 -7.02 -16.84
C ASN A 58 5.91 -6.44 -15.46
N ILE A 59 5.31 -7.04 -14.43
CA ILE A 59 5.30 -6.51 -13.07
C ILE A 59 6.48 -6.96 -12.21
N ALA A 60 7.28 -7.91 -12.68
CA ALA A 60 8.47 -8.41 -12.00
C ALA A 60 9.66 -8.38 -12.96
N HIS A 61 10.80 -7.92 -12.46
CA HIS A 61 12.06 -7.90 -13.19
C HIS A 61 13.17 -8.51 -12.34
N GLU A 62 13.99 -9.32 -12.98
CA GLU A 62 15.08 -10.08 -12.38
C GLU A 62 16.42 -9.57 -12.93
N GLN A 63 17.36 -9.33 -12.02
CA GLN A 63 18.75 -9.01 -12.34
C GLN A 63 19.66 -9.98 -11.58
N THR A 64 20.53 -10.69 -12.29
CA THR A 64 21.51 -11.62 -11.70
C THR A 64 22.89 -11.00 -11.72
N GLU A 65 23.57 -11.02 -10.59
CA GLU A 65 24.85 -10.35 -10.38
C GLU A 65 25.84 -11.23 -9.61
N LEU A 66 27.12 -11.00 -9.89
CA LEU A 66 28.21 -11.57 -9.11
C LEU A 66 28.77 -10.47 -8.21
N PRO A 67 28.87 -10.71 -6.88
CA PRO A 67 29.43 -9.75 -5.95
C PRO A 67 30.86 -9.35 -6.32
N TYR A 68 31.18 -8.09 -6.09
CA TYR A 68 32.53 -7.56 -6.23
C TYR A 68 33.11 -7.20 -4.86
N LYS A 69 34.44 -6.97 -4.82
CA LYS A 69 35.11 -6.57 -3.56
C LYS A 69 34.54 -5.28 -2.98
N LYS A 70 34.12 -4.34 -3.83
CA LYS A 70 33.45 -3.11 -3.41
C LYS A 70 31.93 -3.31 -3.45
N PRO A 71 31.17 -2.67 -2.54
CA PRO A 71 29.71 -2.68 -2.57
C PRO A 71 29.18 -2.32 -3.95
N GLN A 72 28.21 -3.10 -4.42
CA GLN A 72 27.38 -2.80 -5.58
C GLN A 72 25.94 -2.65 -5.09
N TYR A 73 25.21 -1.66 -5.61
CA TYR A 73 23.90 -1.25 -5.10
C TYR A 73 22.79 -1.61 -6.08
N TYR A 74 21.66 -2.08 -5.54
CA TYR A 74 20.57 -2.62 -6.34
C TYR A 74 19.21 -2.15 -5.84
N ARG A 75 18.28 -1.98 -6.79
CA ARG A 75 16.87 -1.64 -6.54
C ARG A 75 16.03 -2.91 -6.56
N GLY A 76 15.17 -3.10 -5.56
CA GLY A 76 14.28 -4.25 -5.51
C GLY A 76 13.74 -4.51 -4.11
N ASN A 77 12.80 -5.44 -4.00
CA ASN A 77 12.21 -5.80 -2.70
C ASN A 77 12.66 -7.18 -2.23
N MET A 78 13.27 -7.97 -3.12
CA MET A 78 13.73 -9.32 -2.80
C MET A 78 15.12 -9.55 -3.38
N LEU A 79 15.97 -10.20 -2.59
CA LEU A 79 17.30 -10.65 -2.99
C LEU A 79 17.49 -12.11 -2.59
N ILE A 80 17.87 -12.92 -3.56
CA ILE A 80 18.21 -14.33 -3.39
C ILE A 80 19.72 -14.46 -3.60
N ALA A 81 20.43 -15.10 -2.68
CA ALA A 81 21.85 -15.36 -2.81
C ALA A 81 22.10 -16.86 -2.77
N ASN A 82 22.65 -17.41 -3.84
CA ASN A 82 23.03 -18.82 -3.94
C ASN A 82 24.54 -18.95 -3.76
N ASP A 83 24.98 -19.81 -2.85
CA ASP A 83 26.39 -20.18 -2.78
C ASP A 83 26.77 -20.97 -4.04
N ASN A 84 27.91 -20.64 -4.66
CA ASN A 84 28.34 -21.28 -5.90
C ASN A 84 29.10 -22.60 -5.67
N GLY A 85 29.46 -22.91 -4.41
CA GLY A 85 30.16 -24.14 -4.01
C GLY A 85 29.32 -25.10 -3.18
N GLU A 86 28.21 -24.64 -2.59
CA GLU A 86 27.33 -25.42 -1.72
C GLU A 86 25.86 -25.30 -2.14
N GLU A 87 25.02 -26.28 -1.79
CA GLU A 87 23.56 -26.23 -1.96
C GLU A 87 22.93 -25.37 -0.86
N ILE A 88 23.28 -24.08 -0.85
CA ILE A 88 22.80 -23.09 0.11
C ILE A 88 22.21 -21.91 -0.64
N THR A 89 20.93 -21.64 -0.37
CA THR A 89 20.23 -20.43 -0.79
C THR A 89 19.84 -19.60 0.43
N HIS A 90 20.18 -18.32 0.39
CA HIS A 90 19.67 -17.28 1.28
C HIS A 90 18.60 -16.46 0.57
N LEU A 91 17.63 -15.96 1.33
CA LEU A 91 16.58 -15.09 0.80
C LEU A 91 16.34 -13.93 1.78
N ILE A 92 16.37 -12.72 1.25
CA ILE A 92 16.00 -11.50 1.97
C ILE A 92 14.83 -10.86 1.23
N VAL A 93 13.78 -10.51 1.96
CA VAL A 93 12.67 -9.70 1.47
C VAL A 93 12.53 -8.47 2.34
N LYS A 94 12.64 -7.30 1.73
CA LYS A 94 12.38 -6.02 2.36
C LYS A 94 10.88 -5.71 2.26
N LEU A 95 10.20 -5.74 3.40
CA LEU A 95 8.78 -5.50 3.53
C LEU A 95 8.52 -3.98 3.56
N SER A 96 8.60 -3.35 2.38
CA SER A 96 8.49 -1.92 2.18
C SER A 96 7.68 -1.60 0.93
N PRO A 97 7.24 -0.35 0.76
CA PRO A 97 6.79 0.14 -0.53
C PRO A 97 7.84 -0.05 -1.63
N LEU A 98 7.40 0.03 -2.89
CA LEU A 98 8.28 -0.13 -4.04
C LEU A 98 9.06 1.16 -4.32
N GLY A 99 10.39 1.09 -4.34
CA GLY A 99 11.28 2.18 -4.75
C GLY A 99 10.89 3.55 -4.17
N PHE A 100 10.59 4.52 -5.04
CA PHE A 100 10.27 5.91 -4.66
C PHE A 100 8.95 6.08 -3.89
N ALA A 101 8.13 5.04 -3.75
CA ALA A 101 7.00 5.06 -2.84
C ALA A 101 7.43 4.92 -1.36
N GLN A 102 8.66 4.48 -1.10
CA GLN A 102 9.22 4.47 0.26
C GLN A 102 9.47 5.90 0.75
N SER A 103 9.23 6.14 2.04
CA SER A 103 9.72 7.33 2.74
C SER A 103 11.25 7.38 2.67
N ALA A 104 11.84 8.58 2.55
CA ALA A 104 13.29 8.80 2.51
C ALA A 104 14.11 7.77 1.69
N TYR A 105 13.61 7.39 0.51
CA TYR A 105 14.26 6.37 -0.32
C TYR A 105 15.62 6.85 -0.82
N ALA A 106 16.69 6.10 -0.50
CA ALA A 106 18.05 6.46 -0.89
C ALA A 106 18.40 6.15 -2.36
N GLY A 107 17.45 5.60 -3.13
CA GLY A 107 17.68 5.20 -4.51
C GLY A 107 18.08 3.74 -4.70
N PHE A 108 18.27 2.97 -3.63
CA PHE A 108 18.58 1.54 -3.63
C PHE A 108 18.08 0.84 -2.35
N ASP A 109 17.93 -0.49 -2.44
CA ASP A 109 17.40 -1.34 -1.37
C ASP A 109 18.42 -2.32 -0.83
N PHE A 110 19.29 -2.84 -1.70
CA PHE A 110 20.31 -3.82 -1.35
C PHE A 110 21.69 -3.36 -1.77
N SER A 111 22.71 -3.83 -1.05
CA SER A 111 24.04 -3.92 -1.61
C SER A 111 24.69 -5.26 -1.30
N THR A 112 25.61 -5.65 -2.18
CA THR A 112 26.40 -6.87 -1.99
C THR A 112 27.86 -6.58 -2.22
N ASP A 113 28.71 -7.18 -1.39
CA ASP A 113 30.15 -7.27 -1.57
C ASP A 113 30.66 -8.61 -1.03
N PHE A 114 31.98 -8.81 -1.00
CA PHE A 114 32.58 -10.02 -0.43
C PHE A 114 32.29 -10.23 1.07
N GLY A 115 31.79 -9.21 1.78
CA GLY A 115 31.33 -9.32 3.16
C GLY A 115 29.90 -9.83 3.32
N GLY A 116 29.11 -9.91 2.23
CA GLY A 116 27.75 -10.43 2.23
C GLY A 116 26.73 -9.42 1.72
N ILE A 117 25.53 -9.45 2.31
CA ILE A 117 24.36 -8.67 1.85
C ILE A 117 24.00 -7.61 2.88
N LYS A 118 23.67 -6.41 2.43
CA LYS A 118 23.19 -5.29 3.28
C LYS A 118 21.85 -4.77 2.76
N VAL A 119 21.00 -4.30 3.67
CA VAL A 119 19.70 -3.69 3.35
C VAL A 119 19.68 -2.23 3.74
N HIS A 120 19.23 -1.39 2.81
CA HIS A 120 19.27 0.06 2.84
C HIS A 120 17.87 0.68 2.77
N SER A 121 17.78 2.00 2.87
CA SER A 121 16.53 2.76 2.82
C SER A 121 15.50 2.27 3.87
N PRO A 122 15.80 2.43 5.18
CA PRO A 122 14.88 2.00 6.25
C PRO A 122 13.57 2.81 6.29
N GLY A 123 13.51 3.91 5.56
CA GLY A 123 12.41 4.86 5.58
C GLY A 123 12.55 5.98 6.61
N PHE A 124 13.69 6.08 7.29
CA PHE A 124 13.89 7.10 8.31
C PHE A 124 14.03 8.50 7.70
N GLU A 125 13.29 9.44 8.25
CA GLU A 125 13.35 10.85 7.88
C GLU A 125 14.02 11.64 8.99
N PHE A 126 14.90 12.56 8.63
CA PHE A 126 15.48 13.48 9.58
C PHE A 126 15.14 14.90 9.15
N ASP A 127 14.28 15.56 9.93
CA ASP A 127 13.85 16.94 9.73
C ASP A 127 14.58 17.94 10.66
N GLY A 128 15.60 17.47 11.38
CA GLY A 128 16.34 18.25 12.36
C GLY A 128 16.03 17.87 13.81
N ASP A 129 14.99 17.06 14.05
CA ASP A 129 14.65 16.53 15.38
C ASP A 129 14.96 15.01 15.47
N ASP A 130 15.84 14.63 16.42
CA ASP A 130 16.22 13.23 16.68
C ASP A 130 15.53 12.67 17.94
N THR A 131 14.48 13.35 18.44
CA THR A 131 13.71 12.91 19.61
C THR A 131 12.56 11.98 19.27
N GLU A 132 12.05 12.02 18.02
CA GLU A 132 10.98 11.15 17.55
C GLU A 132 11.54 9.81 17.01
N TRP A 133 11.04 8.71 17.59
CA TRP A 133 11.38 7.37 17.15
C TRP A 133 10.61 6.97 15.89
N GLN A 134 11.32 6.47 14.88
CA GLN A 134 10.72 5.94 13.65
C GLN A 134 10.93 4.44 13.51
N GLU A 135 9.97 3.76 12.88
CA GLU A 135 10.04 2.33 12.60
C GLU A 135 10.59 2.06 11.20
N ALA A 136 11.66 1.26 11.14
CA ALA A 136 12.23 0.81 9.88
C ALA A 136 11.31 -0.21 9.19
N TYR A 137 11.35 -0.25 7.86
CA TYR A 137 10.70 -1.31 7.10
C TYR A 137 11.18 -2.71 7.56
N PRO A 138 10.26 -3.65 7.86
CA PRO A 138 10.64 -4.98 8.29
C PRO A 138 11.44 -5.73 7.22
N VAL A 139 12.28 -6.66 7.66
CA VAL A 139 13.08 -7.52 6.78
C VAL A 139 12.78 -8.97 7.12
N TYR A 140 12.25 -9.71 6.15
CA TYR A 140 12.22 -11.16 6.20
C TYR A 140 13.59 -11.68 5.76
N SER A 141 14.16 -12.58 6.56
CA SER A 141 15.48 -13.15 6.31
C SER A 141 15.42 -14.66 6.49
N LEU A 142 15.77 -15.39 5.44
CA LEU A 142 15.94 -16.83 5.44
C LEU A 142 17.42 -17.16 5.28
N MET A 143 17.99 -17.76 6.32
CA MET A 143 19.42 -18.08 6.39
C MET A 143 19.80 -19.36 5.63
N TYR A 144 18.85 -20.23 5.32
CA TYR A 144 19.14 -21.48 4.60
C TYR A 144 17.88 -22.04 3.92
N ALA A 145 18.05 -22.42 2.66
CA ALA A 145 17.25 -23.39 1.93
C ALA A 145 18.18 -24.17 0.99
N PRO A 146 17.83 -25.41 0.62
CA PRO A 146 18.64 -26.20 -0.33
C PRO A 146 18.61 -25.64 -1.77
N ASP A 147 17.58 -24.87 -2.11
CA ASP A 147 17.40 -24.28 -3.44
C ASP A 147 16.45 -23.07 -3.40
N GLU A 148 16.42 -22.32 -4.51
CA GLU A 148 15.59 -21.13 -4.71
C GLU A 148 14.09 -21.41 -4.56
N VAL A 149 13.60 -22.53 -5.10
CA VAL A 149 12.17 -22.89 -5.06
C VAL A 149 11.72 -23.11 -3.62
N THR A 150 12.54 -23.80 -2.83
CA THR A 150 12.31 -24.06 -1.41
C THR A 150 12.36 -22.76 -0.61
N ALA A 151 13.31 -21.86 -0.90
CA ALA A 151 13.37 -20.54 -0.29
C ALA A 151 12.09 -19.72 -0.52
N LEU A 152 11.63 -19.65 -1.78
CA LEU A 152 10.41 -18.94 -2.16
C LEU A 152 9.16 -19.59 -1.52
N ASN A 153 9.12 -20.91 -1.42
CA ASN A 153 8.05 -21.62 -0.72
C ASN A 153 8.00 -21.30 0.78
N PHE A 154 9.15 -21.17 1.45
CA PHE A 154 9.18 -20.73 2.84
C PHE A 154 8.68 -19.29 3.00
N TYR A 155 9.09 -18.38 2.11
CA TYR A 155 8.55 -17.02 2.12
C TYR A 155 7.04 -17.01 1.85
N LYS A 156 6.54 -17.81 0.90
CA LYS A 156 5.09 -17.92 0.65
C LYS A 156 4.33 -18.46 1.87
N LYS A 157 4.88 -19.43 2.60
CA LYS A 157 4.30 -19.91 3.87
C LYS A 157 4.27 -18.82 4.93
N TYR A 158 5.33 -18.01 5.03
CA TYR A 158 5.35 -16.84 5.91
C TYR A 158 4.22 -15.86 5.54
N GLU A 159 4.11 -15.49 4.26
CA GLU A 159 3.06 -14.58 3.77
C GLU A 159 1.65 -15.09 4.10
N LEU A 160 1.36 -16.36 3.85
CA LEU A 160 0.07 -16.97 4.18
C LEU A 160 -0.19 -17.10 5.69
N SER A 161 0.85 -17.05 6.52
CA SER A 161 0.71 -17.03 7.98
C SER A 161 0.38 -15.62 8.52
N LYS A 162 0.78 -14.58 7.80
CA LYS A 162 0.49 -13.17 8.12
C LYS A 162 -0.87 -12.76 7.55
N HIS A 163 -1.10 -13.08 6.28
CA HIS A 163 -2.35 -12.87 5.57
C HIS A 163 -3.18 -14.14 5.66
N LYS A 164 -3.86 -14.32 6.79
CA LYS A 164 -4.76 -15.45 6.99
C LYS A 164 -5.93 -15.32 6.02
N TYR A 165 -5.92 -16.13 4.98
CA TYR A 165 -7.02 -16.22 4.04
C TYR A 165 -8.30 -16.71 4.74
N LEU A 166 -9.35 -15.90 4.67
CA LEU A 166 -10.69 -16.16 5.19
C LEU A 166 -11.65 -16.17 3.99
N PRO A 167 -11.96 -17.35 3.41
CA PRO A 167 -12.79 -17.44 2.21
C PRO A 167 -14.10 -16.66 2.28
N GLU A 168 -14.72 -16.59 3.46
CA GLU A 168 -15.97 -15.88 3.73
C GLU A 168 -15.85 -14.34 3.75
N LYS A 169 -14.62 -13.82 3.84
CA LYS A 169 -14.32 -12.38 3.80
C LYS A 169 -13.60 -11.97 2.53
N ASP A 170 -12.58 -12.75 2.14
CA ASP A 170 -11.63 -12.38 1.09
C ASP A 170 -12.14 -12.70 -0.32
N ASN A 171 -13.03 -13.68 -0.48
CA ASN A 171 -13.65 -13.96 -1.77
C ASN A 171 -14.80 -13.00 -2.02
N THR A 172 -14.47 -11.87 -2.64
CA THR A 172 -15.45 -10.86 -3.01
C THR A 172 -15.75 -10.97 -4.50
N PHE A 173 -17.03 -11.05 -4.85
CA PHE A 173 -17.52 -10.67 -6.16
C PHE A 173 -18.18 -9.31 -6.03
N THR A 174 -17.45 -8.27 -6.42
CA THR A 174 -17.80 -6.87 -6.19
C THR A 174 -18.26 -6.20 -7.47
N MET A 175 -19.39 -5.49 -7.39
CA MET A 175 -19.85 -4.57 -8.42
C MET A 175 -19.62 -3.14 -7.94
N ASN A 176 -19.06 -2.29 -8.81
CA ASN A 176 -18.70 -0.91 -8.49
C ASN A 176 -19.28 0.04 -9.56
N THR A 177 -19.83 1.17 -9.12
CA THR A 177 -20.56 2.11 -10.00
C THR A 177 -19.67 2.93 -10.94
N TRP A 178 -18.35 3.02 -10.71
CA TRP A 178 -17.43 3.82 -11.53
C TRP A 178 -17.25 3.29 -12.96
N GLY A 179 -17.44 1.98 -13.15
CA GLY A 179 -17.18 1.29 -14.43
C GLY A 179 -18.10 1.72 -15.58
N ASP A 180 -19.19 2.44 -15.30
CA ASP A 180 -20.13 2.94 -16.30
C ASP A 180 -19.60 4.15 -17.11
N ARG A 181 -18.45 4.72 -16.66
CA ARG A 181 -17.76 5.89 -17.23
C ARG A 181 -18.60 7.17 -17.29
N ASN A 182 -19.68 7.26 -16.50
CA ASN A 182 -20.50 8.46 -16.38
C ASN A 182 -20.14 9.33 -15.17
N ARG A 183 -19.04 9.01 -14.46
CA ARG A 183 -18.66 9.63 -13.19
C ARG A 183 -19.84 9.53 -12.20
N ASP A 184 -20.02 10.55 -11.36
CA ASP A 184 -21.13 10.63 -10.41
C ASP A 184 -22.47 11.10 -11.00
N SER A 185 -22.58 11.29 -12.33
CA SER A 185 -23.79 11.89 -12.94
C SER A 185 -25.02 10.97 -12.91
N ARG A 186 -24.81 9.67 -12.78
CA ARG A 186 -25.85 8.64 -12.70
C ARG A 186 -25.99 8.02 -11.32
N VAL A 187 -25.09 8.34 -10.40
CA VAL A 187 -25.10 7.83 -9.03
C VAL A 187 -26.24 8.50 -8.24
N ASN A 188 -27.34 7.77 -8.09
CA ASN A 188 -28.51 8.19 -7.33
C ASN A 188 -29.29 6.98 -6.81
N GLU A 189 -30.27 7.24 -5.93
CA GLU A 189 -31.06 6.23 -5.25
C GLU A 189 -31.78 5.26 -6.21
N GLU A 190 -32.48 5.77 -7.21
CA GLU A 190 -33.24 4.94 -8.17
C GLU A 190 -32.31 4.02 -8.98
N PHE A 191 -31.19 4.56 -9.46
CA PHE A 191 -30.20 3.79 -10.20
C PHE A 191 -29.65 2.64 -9.37
N ILE A 192 -29.23 2.92 -8.13
CA ILE A 192 -28.63 1.92 -7.24
C ILE A 192 -29.63 0.83 -6.86
N LEU A 193 -30.89 1.18 -6.58
CA LEU A 193 -31.93 0.17 -6.27
C LEU A 193 -32.14 -0.80 -7.44
N ASN A 194 -32.16 -0.30 -8.67
CA ASN A 194 -32.25 -1.14 -9.88
C ASN A 194 -31.01 -2.01 -10.09
N GLU A 195 -29.83 -1.47 -9.83
CA GLU A 195 -28.58 -2.22 -9.93
C GLU A 195 -28.47 -3.32 -8.88
N LEU A 196 -28.94 -3.10 -7.64
CA LEU A 196 -28.96 -4.14 -6.61
C LEU A 196 -29.78 -5.37 -7.02
N ASP A 197 -30.92 -5.16 -7.70
CA ASP A 197 -31.71 -6.27 -8.25
C ASP A 197 -30.94 -7.04 -9.33
N ALA A 198 -30.16 -6.35 -10.17
CA ALA A 198 -29.30 -7.00 -11.16
C ALA A 198 -28.11 -7.73 -10.52
N ALA A 199 -27.46 -7.10 -9.55
CA ALA A 199 -26.34 -7.61 -8.78
C ALA A 199 -26.72 -8.95 -8.12
N SER A 200 -27.89 -9.00 -7.47
CA SER A 200 -28.40 -10.22 -6.84
C SER A 200 -28.58 -11.36 -7.84
N ARG A 201 -29.15 -11.10 -9.03
CA ARG A 201 -29.30 -12.11 -10.09
C ARG A 201 -27.97 -12.66 -10.60
N LEU A 202 -26.90 -11.87 -10.53
CA LEU A 202 -25.55 -12.26 -10.94
C LEU A 202 -24.75 -12.96 -9.82
N GLY A 203 -25.27 -12.98 -8.58
CA GLY A 203 -24.55 -13.52 -7.44
C GLY A 203 -23.46 -12.59 -6.90
N VAL A 204 -23.58 -11.28 -7.15
CA VAL A 204 -22.71 -10.26 -6.55
C VAL A 204 -22.84 -10.33 -5.03
N THR A 205 -21.70 -10.29 -4.36
CA THR A 205 -21.61 -10.37 -2.89
C THR A 205 -21.46 -8.99 -2.25
N HIS A 206 -20.83 -8.06 -2.96
CA HIS A 206 -20.55 -6.70 -2.50
C HIS A 206 -20.98 -5.70 -3.57
N TYR A 207 -21.74 -4.69 -3.16
CA TYR A 207 -22.12 -3.59 -4.03
C TYR A 207 -21.51 -2.30 -3.50
N GLN A 208 -20.57 -1.75 -4.26
CA GLN A 208 -19.77 -0.61 -3.88
C GLN A 208 -20.20 0.64 -4.66
N ILE A 209 -20.77 1.61 -3.95
CA ILE A 209 -21.07 2.91 -4.53
C ILE A 209 -19.77 3.71 -4.55
N ASP A 210 -19.29 4.03 -5.75
CA ASP A 210 -18.07 4.81 -5.96
C ASP A 210 -18.31 6.31 -5.68
N ASP A 211 -17.35 7.16 -6.04
CA ASP A 211 -17.44 8.61 -5.84
C ASP A 211 -18.77 9.18 -6.33
N GLY A 212 -19.43 9.96 -5.46
CA GLY A 212 -20.66 10.66 -5.77
C GLY A 212 -21.82 10.42 -4.81
N TRP A 213 -21.68 9.51 -3.85
CA TRP A 213 -22.70 9.30 -2.81
C TRP A 213 -22.75 10.42 -1.77
N GLN A 214 -21.62 11.09 -1.59
CA GLN A 214 -21.36 12.09 -0.54
C GLN A 214 -21.67 13.52 -0.98
N GLN A 215 -21.83 14.43 0.00
CA GLN A 215 -22.14 15.84 -0.23
C GLN A 215 -20.99 16.60 -0.89
N GLY A 216 -19.76 16.34 -0.46
CA GLY A 216 -18.56 16.92 -1.03
C GLY A 216 -18.35 16.43 -2.46
N LEU A 217 -18.06 17.36 -3.37
CA LEU A 217 -17.86 17.04 -4.78
C LEU A 217 -16.36 16.94 -5.07
N SER A 218 -15.92 15.74 -5.45
CA SER A 218 -14.54 15.48 -5.81
C SER A 218 -14.16 16.23 -7.11
N GLN A 219 -12.87 16.37 -7.38
CA GLN A 219 -12.37 16.85 -8.68
C GLN A 219 -12.80 15.98 -9.87
N ASN A 220 -13.13 14.70 -9.62
CA ASN A 220 -13.60 13.77 -10.63
C ASN A 220 -15.12 13.81 -10.82
N SER A 221 -15.84 14.68 -10.09
CA SER A 221 -17.27 14.88 -10.27
C SER A 221 -17.61 15.32 -11.70
N SER A 222 -18.80 14.94 -12.16
CA SER A 222 -19.40 15.45 -13.38
C SER A 222 -19.81 16.93 -13.29
N SER A 223 -19.99 17.43 -12.06
CA SER A 223 -20.27 18.83 -11.78
C SER A 223 -19.01 19.68 -11.87
N ARG A 224 -19.12 20.88 -12.47
CA ARG A 224 -18.03 21.88 -12.49
C ARG A 224 -17.68 22.44 -11.12
N ALA A 225 -18.52 22.20 -10.11
CA ALA A 225 -18.25 22.57 -8.72
C ALA A 225 -17.35 21.56 -7.98
N GLY A 226 -17.04 20.42 -8.62
CA GLY A 226 -16.14 19.41 -8.08
C GLY A 226 -14.71 19.91 -7.99
N ILE A 227 -14.22 20.11 -6.78
CA ILE A 227 -12.87 20.66 -6.52
C ILE A 227 -12.12 19.92 -5.40
N LEU A 228 -12.81 19.09 -4.62
CA LEU A 228 -12.23 18.43 -3.44
C LEU A 228 -11.36 17.24 -3.84
N TRP A 229 -10.23 17.10 -3.19
CA TRP A 229 -9.35 15.94 -3.37
C TRP A 229 -8.47 15.68 -2.14
N ASP A 230 -7.88 16.73 -1.58
CA ASP A 230 -6.88 16.61 -0.51
C ASP A 230 -7.39 17.01 0.88
N ASP A 231 -8.27 18.02 0.97
CA ASP A 231 -8.82 18.54 2.23
C ASP A 231 -10.33 18.32 2.27
N TRP A 232 -10.75 17.30 3.04
CA TRP A 232 -12.15 16.94 3.23
C TRP A 232 -12.58 17.29 4.65
N SER A 233 -13.83 17.71 4.82
CA SER A 233 -14.46 17.92 6.14
C SER A 233 -15.44 16.79 6.48
N SER A 234 -15.87 16.70 7.74
CA SER A 234 -16.92 15.74 8.12
C SER A 234 -18.26 15.99 7.40
N ASP A 235 -18.55 17.24 7.04
CA ASP A 235 -19.79 17.59 6.35
C ASP A 235 -19.80 17.09 4.90
N ASP A 236 -18.62 17.00 4.26
CA ASP A 236 -18.47 16.49 2.90
C ASP A 236 -18.85 15.02 2.79
N TRP A 237 -18.63 14.25 3.86
CA TRP A 237 -18.93 12.82 3.93
C TRP A 237 -20.37 12.49 4.35
N LYS A 238 -21.24 13.49 4.47
CA LYS A 238 -22.68 13.26 4.64
C LYS A 238 -23.28 12.76 3.32
N VAL A 239 -24.36 11.97 3.39
CA VAL A 239 -25.08 11.50 2.20
C VAL A 239 -25.66 12.68 1.42
N ASN A 240 -25.49 12.66 0.10
CA ASN A 240 -26.00 13.71 -0.78
C ASN A 240 -27.52 13.64 -0.94
N ARG A 241 -28.27 14.50 -0.24
CA ARG A 241 -29.74 14.47 -0.27
C ARG A 241 -30.38 14.83 -1.61
N ASN A 242 -29.64 15.43 -2.55
CA ASN A 242 -30.17 15.67 -3.89
C ASN A 242 -30.13 14.39 -4.74
N ARG A 243 -29.11 13.53 -4.53
CA ARG A 243 -28.96 12.23 -5.21
C ARG A 243 -29.68 11.09 -4.49
N PHE A 244 -29.79 11.22 -3.17
CA PHE A 244 -30.37 10.25 -2.24
C PHE A 244 -31.42 10.96 -1.37
N PRO A 245 -32.59 11.31 -1.94
CA PRO A 245 -33.62 12.07 -1.22
C PRO A 245 -34.06 11.39 0.07
N ASN A 246 -34.16 10.06 0.07
CA ASN A 246 -34.53 9.29 1.25
C ASN A 246 -33.33 8.88 2.10
N GLY A 247 -32.12 9.23 1.68
CA GLY A 247 -30.88 8.87 2.35
C GLY A 247 -30.36 7.52 1.87
N MET A 248 -29.52 6.88 2.69
CA MET A 248 -28.94 5.57 2.36
C MET A 248 -29.82 4.42 2.84
N GLU A 249 -30.83 4.71 3.65
CA GLU A 249 -31.69 3.72 4.33
C GLU A 249 -32.37 2.76 3.34
N PRO A 250 -33.03 3.20 2.25
CA PRO A 250 -33.67 2.26 1.31
C PRO A 250 -32.67 1.33 0.62
N ILE A 251 -31.47 1.84 0.32
CA ILE A 251 -30.40 1.07 -0.34
C ILE A 251 -29.84 0.03 0.63
N ALA A 252 -29.57 0.44 1.87
CA ALA A 252 -29.05 -0.45 2.91
C ALA A 252 -30.05 -1.59 3.21
N GLU A 253 -31.34 -1.28 3.34
CA GLU A 253 -32.40 -2.27 3.55
C GLU A 253 -32.52 -3.23 2.36
N LYS A 254 -32.48 -2.70 1.13
CA LYS A 254 -32.54 -3.52 -0.09
C LYS A 254 -31.31 -4.44 -0.18
N ALA A 255 -30.11 -3.92 0.00
CA ALA A 255 -28.87 -4.70 -0.03
C ALA A 255 -28.90 -5.81 1.03
N GLN A 256 -29.32 -5.49 2.27
CA GLN A 256 -29.48 -6.47 3.33
C GLN A 256 -30.50 -7.56 2.96
N SER A 257 -31.66 -7.19 2.40
CA SER A 257 -32.70 -8.15 1.98
C SER A 257 -32.22 -9.12 0.90
N LEU A 258 -31.22 -8.72 0.11
CA LEU A 258 -30.61 -9.51 -0.96
C LEU A 258 -29.35 -10.26 -0.51
N GLY A 259 -28.91 -10.08 0.75
CA GLY A 259 -27.67 -10.66 1.26
C GLY A 259 -26.41 -10.03 0.66
N ILE A 260 -26.49 -8.81 0.15
CA ILE A 260 -25.38 -8.06 -0.46
C ILE A 260 -24.75 -7.14 0.58
N GLN A 261 -23.43 -7.17 0.71
CA GLN A 261 -22.69 -6.21 1.55
C GLN A 261 -22.58 -4.86 0.84
N LEU A 262 -23.02 -3.80 1.53
CA LEU A 262 -22.93 -2.45 1.01
C LEU A 262 -21.54 -1.86 1.26
N GLY A 263 -20.98 -1.24 0.22
CA GLY A 263 -19.73 -0.52 0.27
C GLY A 263 -19.78 0.89 -0.28
N LEU A 264 -18.84 1.72 0.15
CA LEU A 264 -18.73 3.14 -0.24
C LEU A 264 -17.29 3.50 -0.61
N TRP A 265 -17.12 4.42 -1.54
CA TRP A 265 -15.84 5.09 -1.80
C TRP A 265 -15.54 6.14 -0.73
N PHE A 266 -14.27 6.22 -0.33
CA PHE A 266 -13.77 7.16 0.64
C PHE A 266 -12.34 7.58 0.27
N ASN A 267 -12.05 8.88 0.40
CA ASN A 267 -10.73 9.46 0.13
C ASN A 267 -10.27 10.22 1.37
N PRO A 268 -9.39 9.63 2.21
CA PRO A 268 -8.92 10.27 3.42
C PRO A 268 -8.29 11.63 3.14
N SER A 269 -8.47 12.59 4.04
CA SER A 269 -7.85 13.89 3.86
C SER A 269 -6.33 13.78 4.04
N LYS A 270 -5.59 14.10 2.99
CA LYS A 270 -4.12 14.06 2.96
C LYS A 270 -3.45 15.20 3.71
N LYS A 271 -4.21 16.26 4.01
CA LYS A 271 -3.71 17.48 4.61
C LYS A 271 -2.87 17.19 5.86
N ASP A 272 -1.73 17.87 5.95
CA ASP A 272 -0.77 17.77 7.04
C ASP A 272 -0.42 16.30 7.36
N ASP A 273 -0.09 15.53 6.33
CA ASP A 273 0.28 14.10 6.42
C ASP A 273 -0.82 13.23 7.02
N TYR A 274 -2.07 13.44 6.59
CA TYR A 274 -3.26 12.79 7.16
C TYR A 274 -3.46 13.08 8.65
N ALA A 275 -3.17 14.30 9.11
CA ALA A 275 -3.34 14.69 10.51
C ALA A 275 -4.78 14.45 11.02
N ALA A 276 -5.77 14.48 10.14
CA ALA A 276 -7.18 14.25 10.47
C ALA A 276 -7.59 12.77 10.51
N TRP A 277 -6.63 11.83 10.60
CA TRP A 277 -6.91 10.38 10.59
C TRP A 277 -7.94 9.94 11.64
N GLU A 278 -7.99 10.56 12.83
CA GLU A 278 -8.99 10.23 13.86
C GLU A 278 -10.41 10.61 13.44
N ARG A 279 -10.56 11.77 12.80
CA ARG A 279 -11.84 12.23 12.25
C ARG A 279 -12.30 11.30 11.15
N ASP A 280 -11.41 10.98 10.21
CA ASP A 280 -11.74 10.13 9.07
C ASP A 280 -12.11 8.72 9.53
N LYS A 281 -11.41 8.18 10.54
CA LYS A 281 -11.77 6.91 11.21
C LYS A 281 -13.17 6.98 11.81
N SER A 282 -13.47 8.07 12.53
CA SER A 282 -14.77 8.27 13.17
C SER A 282 -15.91 8.33 12.14
N ILE A 283 -15.68 8.94 10.98
CA ILE A 283 -16.64 8.97 9.87
C ILE A 283 -16.91 7.56 9.36
N LEU A 284 -15.88 6.76 9.10
CA LEU A 284 -16.03 5.38 8.64
C LEU A 284 -16.83 4.52 9.64
N LEU A 285 -16.55 4.67 10.93
CA LEU A 285 -17.27 3.97 12.00
C LEU A 285 -18.75 4.42 12.08
N GLU A 286 -19.03 5.70 11.89
CA GLU A 286 -20.40 6.21 11.85
C GLU A 286 -21.18 5.66 10.63
N LEU A 287 -20.55 5.68 9.44
CA LEU A 287 -21.14 5.11 8.21
C LEU A 287 -21.45 3.62 8.41
N HIS A 288 -20.52 2.85 9.00
CA HIS A 288 -20.76 1.45 9.35
C HIS A 288 -21.95 1.29 10.30
N LYS A 289 -21.96 2.03 11.41
CA LYS A 289 -22.98 1.93 12.44
C LYS A 289 -24.37 2.32 11.93
N LYS A 290 -24.45 3.36 11.12
CA LYS A 290 -25.72 3.94 10.68
C LYS A 290 -26.31 3.25 9.46
N HIS A 291 -25.45 2.81 8.53
CA HIS A 291 -25.89 2.33 7.23
C HIS A 291 -25.48 0.88 6.95
N GLY A 292 -24.82 0.20 7.88
CA GLY A 292 -24.37 -1.19 7.71
C GLY A 292 -23.24 -1.34 6.68
N VAL A 293 -22.59 -0.24 6.30
CA VAL A 293 -21.49 -0.23 5.32
C VAL A 293 -20.31 -1.02 5.90
N SER A 294 -19.83 -2.03 5.19
CA SER A 294 -18.75 -2.90 5.66
C SER A 294 -17.56 -2.98 4.69
N TRP A 295 -17.72 -2.45 3.49
CA TRP A 295 -16.72 -2.50 2.43
C TRP A 295 -16.34 -1.09 1.96
N ILE A 296 -15.11 -0.64 2.21
CA ILE A 296 -14.70 0.73 1.92
C ILE A 296 -13.68 0.72 0.79
N LYS A 297 -13.94 1.46 -0.30
CA LYS A 297 -12.88 1.82 -1.26
C LYS A 297 -12.05 2.91 -0.62
N ILE A 298 -10.74 2.70 -0.53
CA ILE A 298 -9.83 3.79 -0.25
C ILE A 298 -9.20 4.22 -1.56
N ASP A 299 -9.32 5.50 -1.85
CA ASP A 299 -8.71 6.12 -3.02
C ASP A 299 -7.89 7.35 -2.61
N GLY A 300 -7.17 7.92 -3.56
CA GLY A 300 -6.41 9.12 -3.35
C GLY A 300 -5.44 8.99 -2.18
N LEU A 301 -4.66 7.91 -2.09
CA LEU A 301 -3.54 7.88 -1.16
C LEU A 301 -2.28 8.46 -1.81
N ASP A 302 -1.51 9.13 -0.98
CA ASP A 302 -0.17 9.63 -1.27
C ASP A 302 0.62 9.61 0.05
N ILE A 303 1.13 8.43 0.38
CA ILE A 303 1.89 8.14 1.59
C ILE A 303 3.36 8.47 1.30
N GLY A 304 3.76 9.70 1.60
CA GLY A 304 5.06 10.23 1.21
C GLY A 304 6.14 10.11 2.29
N ASN A 305 5.74 9.97 3.55
CA ASN A 305 6.61 10.10 4.71
C ASN A 305 6.15 9.26 5.92
N LYS A 306 6.99 9.15 6.96
CA LYS A 306 6.69 8.26 8.11
C LYS A 306 5.50 8.70 8.93
N ARG A 307 5.23 10.00 8.98
CA ARG A 307 4.02 10.53 9.63
C ARG A 307 2.77 10.07 8.88
N SER A 308 2.75 10.20 7.56
CA SER A 308 1.65 9.75 6.71
C SER A 308 1.45 8.24 6.77
N GLU A 309 2.53 7.44 6.78
CA GLU A 309 2.45 5.98 6.99
C GLU A 309 1.75 5.65 8.31
N SER A 310 2.18 6.29 9.40
CA SER A 310 1.63 6.08 10.73
C SER A 310 0.16 6.49 10.82
N ASN A 311 -0.20 7.66 10.29
CA ASN A 311 -1.56 8.18 10.34
C ASN A 311 -2.53 7.35 9.50
N VAL A 312 -2.15 6.96 8.28
CA VAL A 312 -2.98 6.07 7.44
C VAL A 312 -3.12 4.69 8.09
N ARG A 313 -2.04 4.14 8.68
CA ARG A 313 -2.11 2.87 9.41
C ARG A 313 -3.06 2.96 10.60
N GLN A 314 -3.01 4.04 11.38
CA GLN A 314 -3.90 4.27 12.52
C GLN A 314 -5.36 4.43 12.09
N LEU A 315 -5.62 5.13 10.97
CA LEU A 315 -6.94 5.21 10.35
C LEU A 315 -7.50 3.83 10.01
N LEU A 316 -6.78 3.07 9.18
CA LEU A 316 -7.27 1.81 8.63
C LEU A 316 -7.39 0.74 9.70
N LEU A 317 -6.30 0.45 10.43
CA LEU A 317 -6.31 -0.59 11.45
C LEU A 317 -7.21 -0.21 12.63
N GLY A 318 -7.23 1.06 13.02
CA GLY A 318 -8.14 1.54 14.06
C GLY A 318 -9.61 1.35 13.67
N ALA A 319 -9.98 1.62 12.43
CA ALA A 319 -11.34 1.36 11.94
C ALA A 319 -11.68 -0.15 11.90
N ILE A 320 -10.75 -1.01 11.50
CA ILE A 320 -10.92 -2.47 11.55
C ILE A 320 -11.16 -2.92 13.00
N ASP A 321 -10.30 -2.50 13.92
CA ASP A 321 -10.32 -2.94 15.31
C ASP A 321 -11.58 -2.44 16.05
N GLU A 322 -11.90 -1.16 15.94
CA GLU A 322 -13.05 -0.55 16.63
C GLU A 322 -14.40 -0.98 16.03
N SER A 323 -14.44 -1.40 14.77
CA SER A 323 -15.63 -2.02 14.18
C SER A 323 -15.82 -3.49 14.60
N GLY A 324 -14.88 -4.07 15.36
CA GLY A 324 -14.89 -5.48 15.73
C GLY A 324 -14.60 -6.39 14.53
N GLN A 325 -13.64 -6.00 13.69
CA GLN A 325 -13.21 -6.73 12.48
C GLN A 325 -14.29 -6.81 11.39
N LYS A 326 -15.19 -5.83 11.33
CA LYS A 326 -16.32 -5.77 10.39
C LYS A 326 -16.08 -4.87 9.19
N LEU A 327 -15.36 -3.76 9.38
CA LEU A 327 -14.91 -2.93 8.26
C LEU A 327 -13.78 -3.62 7.51
N GLN A 328 -13.88 -3.60 6.19
CA GLN A 328 -12.90 -4.12 5.25
C GLN A 328 -12.55 -3.04 4.23
N PHE A 329 -11.32 -3.04 3.75
CA PHE A 329 -10.79 -2.00 2.88
C PHE A 329 -10.35 -2.58 1.54
N ASN A 330 -10.95 -2.07 0.47
CA ASN A 330 -10.45 -2.23 -0.88
C ASN A 330 -9.43 -1.12 -1.16
N MET A 331 -8.16 -1.50 -1.23
CA MET A 331 -7.04 -0.58 -1.49
C MET A 331 -6.83 -0.35 -3.00
N ASP A 332 -7.90 0.01 -3.70
CA ASP A 332 -7.93 0.30 -5.14
C ASP A 332 -7.54 1.77 -5.41
N VAL A 333 -6.31 2.10 -5.03
CA VAL A 333 -5.76 3.46 -5.15
C VAL A 333 -5.26 3.70 -6.56
N THR A 334 -5.77 4.73 -7.23
CA THR A 334 -5.49 4.95 -8.66
C THR A 334 -4.12 5.58 -8.93
N ALA A 335 -3.62 6.44 -8.04
CA ALA A 335 -2.38 7.18 -8.21
C ALA A 335 -1.77 7.60 -6.87
N GLY A 336 -0.50 8.03 -6.88
CA GLY A 336 0.24 8.50 -5.70
C GLY A 336 1.11 7.43 -5.06
N LYS A 337 1.84 7.81 -4.00
CA LYS A 337 2.65 6.87 -3.22
C LYS A 337 1.74 6.04 -2.30
N ARG A 338 1.97 4.73 -2.23
CA ARG A 338 1.16 3.81 -1.42
C ARG A 338 2.01 2.67 -0.88
N GLY A 339 1.46 1.94 0.08
CA GLY A 339 2.09 0.78 0.67
C GLY A 339 2.54 -0.27 -0.34
N GLY A 340 1.65 -0.65 -1.26
CA GLY A 340 1.94 -1.72 -2.22
C GLY A 340 1.85 -3.12 -1.58
N TYR A 341 2.33 -4.14 -2.29
CA TYR A 341 2.16 -5.55 -1.88
C TYR A 341 2.99 -5.96 -0.65
N PHE A 342 4.15 -5.33 -0.43
CA PHE A 342 5.12 -5.73 0.59
C PHE A 342 5.03 -4.90 1.89
N PHE A 343 4.11 -3.94 1.97
CA PHE A 343 3.89 -3.05 3.11
C PHE A 343 2.50 -3.28 3.68
#